data_AF-A0A356RC76-F1
#
_entry.id   AF-A0A356RC76-F1
#
_cell.length_a   1.000
_cell.length_b   1.000
_cell.length_c   1.000
_cell.angle_alpha   90.00
_cell.angle_beta   90.00
_cell.angle_gamma   90.00
#
_symmetry.space_group_name_H-M   'P 1'
#
loop_
_entity.id
_entity.type
_entity.pdbx_description
1 polymer ?
#
loop_
_entity_poly.entity_id
_entity_poly.type
_entity_poly.pdbx_seq_one_letter_code
_entity_poly.pdbx_strand_id
1 'polypeptide(L)'
;MNIQNVLDHPQALRFPANQIYRHTWESAGGRIVEQPTGHCVLYGNHGQRILLADPEGSPLHECLWEPKPTGGISLVSARLRLDWGQWIGIKPEGLVNSISLDLSRRPGWEQITQDDLRQMAARSLDSDLEMVRFFYRDEDVVLHGNGQATIHQVKDAFYVLPNGSFQEARFMSCMSRMEWSRIDYLPVVELFLSLLPGTGSATFELIRGLYDDQNINGTRPLQYKGIPVYPSEAAFRLFSLFFTPSVSSSPSPLEVFLNVERSHEVRWLPATNFPVRFMDEEQHLCVTVRNQMIQKVTSWDDPAGLSYNRIHEAGLPLSDNRGAGVSAGHLWLFDGPGQKKLTIRPSWQLSKPNHSVSWKPLASTWRDGFPGKPPILTPQEAFSSVLLYPDKPEMIGEKESQPFVFDFFDDFFEEHQDFFRLRSHAKRVLLSHCEAGLSSCLQFQETQIHTIWYTWPQFAQKHAQFIWNRLARMDRLAWFSNYQLIPIEPTMLESLPDTYDWIYLWIPFSDYSNPSMIGRWGNFLKAHLSRGSVACVAGPSVLGENLQKEGFQIVLAAAGDSMPTFRIHRTILPNGWLNPDLWIWVIQNL
;
A
#
# COMPACT_ATOMS: atom_id res chain seq x y z
N MET A 1 6.44 29.57 20.14
CA MET A 1 5.86 28.28 20.56
C MET A 1 6.49 27.83 21.87
N ASN A 2 5.77 27.13 22.75
CA ASN A 2 6.33 26.56 23.98
C ASN A 2 6.84 25.13 23.68
N ILE A 3 8.17 24.94 23.62
CA ILE A 3 8.79 23.62 23.37
C ILE A 3 8.29 22.55 24.35
N GLN A 4 7.97 22.95 25.58
CA GLN A 4 7.46 22.05 26.59
C GLN A 4 6.13 21.41 26.17
N ASN A 5 5.28 22.12 25.43
CA ASN A 5 4.03 21.56 24.91
C ASN A 5 4.29 20.41 23.92
N VAL A 6 5.35 20.51 23.10
CA VAL A 6 5.75 19.44 22.18
C VAL A 6 6.27 18.24 22.96
N LEU A 7 7.17 18.48 23.91
CA LEU A 7 7.84 17.44 24.68
C LEU A 7 6.90 16.70 25.63
N ASP A 8 5.91 17.40 26.18
CA ASP A 8 4.92 16.83 27.08
C ASP A 8 3.77 16.14 26.36
N HIS A 9 3.63 16.33 25.05
CA HIS A 9 2.62 15.66 24.26
C HIS A 9 2.68 14.13 24.52
N PRO A 10 1.55 13.45 24.84
CA PRO A 10 1.56 12.02 25.18
C PRO A 10 2.13 11.12 24.08
N GLN A 11 1.96 11.55 22.83
CA GLN A 11 2.46 10.89 21.63
C GLN A 11 3.85 11.37 21.20
N ALA A 12 4.56 12.22 21.95
CA ALA A 12 5.94 12.59 21.64
C ALA A 12 6.95 11.70 22.40
N LEU A 13 8.14 11.55 21.84
CA LEU A 13 9.30 10.88 22.46
C LEU A 13 8.99 9.49 23.05
N ARG A 14 8.36 8.62 22.25
CA ARG A 14 7.95 7.27 22.68
C ARG A 14 9.07 6.26 22.58
N PHE A 15 10.14 6.53 21.82
CA PHE A 15 11.34 5.69 21.90
C PHE A 15 12.00 5.87 23.27
N PRO A 16 12.31 4.77 24.01
CA PRO A 16 12.90 4.87 25.33
C PRO A 16 14.18 5.72 25.37
N ALA A 17 15.04 5.60 24.36
CA ALA A 17 16.28 6.37 24.27
C ALA A 17 16.05 7.88 24.08
N ASN A 18 14.92 8.28 23.52
CA ASN A 18 14.57 9.69 23.32
C ASN A 18 13.92 10.32 24.57
N GLN A 19 13.52 9.53 25.58
CA GLN A 19 12.82 10.06 26.76
C GLN A 19 13.66 11.03 27.58
N ILE A 20 15.01 10.95 27.49
CA ILE A 20 15.93 11.90 28.12
C ILE A 20 15.63 13.35 27.73
N TYR A 21 15.13 13.57 26.51
CA TYR A 21 14.85 14.91 26.00
C TYR A 21 13.61 15.56 26.62
N ARG A 22 12.76 14.79 27.31
CA ARG A 22 11.48 15.28 27.86
C ARG A 22 11.65 16.29 29.00
N HIS A 23 12.63 16.06 29.86
CA HIS A 23 12.87 16.88 31.07
C HIS A 23 14.22 17.59 31.06
N THR A 24 15.14 17.16 30.20
CA THR A 24 16.52 17.67 30.16
C THR A 24 16.91 18.15 28.76
N TRP A 25 16.01 18.84 28.04
CA TRP A 25 16.22 19.23 26.64
C TRP A 25 17.58 19.91 26.39
N GLU A 26 17.86 21.01 27.07
CA GLU A 26 19.10 21.79 26.87
C GLU A 26 20.33 21.03 27.36
N SER A 27 20.28 20.42 28.55
CA SER A 27 21.42 19.70 29.13
C SER A 27 21.71 18.37 28.41
N ALA A 28 20.74 17.78 27.73
CA ALA A 28 20.90 16.64 26.84
C ALA A 28 21.39 17.05 25.44
N GLY A 29 21.66 18.35 25.18
CA GLY A 29 22.18 18.84 23.90
C GLY A 29 21.14 18.94 22.78
N GLY A 30 19.86 19.04 23.12
CA GLY A 30 18.78 19.20 22.16
C GLY A 30 18.80 20.57 21.46
N ARG A 31 18.47 20.60 20.16
CA ARG A 31 18.36 21.82 19.35
C ARG A 31 17.03 21.86 18.60
N ILE A 32 16.37 23.01 18.56
CA ILE A 32 15.10 23.21 17.87
C ILE A 32 15.25 24.20 16.72
N VAL A 33 14.53 23.96 15.62
CA VAL A 33 14.41 24.88 14.49
C VAL A 33 12.93 25.01 14.12
N GLU A 34 12.43 26.24 14.12
CA GLU A 34 11.09 26.57 13.62
C GLU A 34 11.14 26.82 12.11
N GLN A 35 10.24 26.18 11.37
CA GLN A 35 10.07 26.35 9.92
C GLN A 35 9.13 27.52 9.63
N PRO A 36 9.15 28.10 8.41
CA PRO A 36 8.22 29.18 8.03
C PRO A 36 6.73 28.84 8.22
N THR A 37 6.38 27.56 8.15
CA THR A 37 5.04 27.02 8.38
C THR A 37 4.69 26.89 9.87
N GLY A 38 5.55 27.37 10.78
CA GLY A 38 5.43 27.25 12.25
C GLY A 38 5.75 25.86 12.80
N HIS A 39 6.04 24.88 11.94
CA HIS A 39 6.40 23.53 12.36
C HIS A 39 7.77 23.54 13.05
N CYS A 40 7.96 22.66 14.01
CA CYS A 40 9.21 22.57 14.76
C CYS A 40 9.95 21.27 14.51
N VAL A 41 11.21 21.39 14.09
CA VAL A 41 12.15 20.27 13.96
C VAL A 41 13.04 20.23 15.20
N LEU A 42 13.03 19.11 15.90
CA LEU A 42 13.83 18.86 17.09
C LEU A 42 14.98 17.91 16.71
N TYR A 43 16.19 18.29 17.09
CA TYR A 43 17.43 17.55 16.85
C TYR A 43 18.04 17.10 18.17
N GLY A 44 18.55 15.87 18.21
CA GLY A 44 19.28 15.34 19.36
C GLY A 44 20.73 15.83 19.43
N ASN A 45 21.45 15.42 20.48
CA ASN A 45 22.88 15.72 20.68
C ASN A 45 23.79 15.30 19.52
N HIS A 46 23.40 14.25 18.82
CA HIS A 46 24.07 13.70 17.65
C HIS A 46 23.81 14.52 16.37
N GLY A 47 23.07 15.63 16.47
CA GLY A 47 22.80 16.57 15.38
C GLY A 47 21.76 16.08 14.36
N GLN A 48 21.20 14.87 14.53
CA GLN A 48 20.15 14.34 13.66
C GLN A 48 18.77 14.69 14.20
N ARG A 49 17.81 14.83 13.30
CA ARG A 49 16.39 15.06 13.63
C ARG A 49 15.83 13.88 14.42
N ILE A 50 15.23 14.14 15.57
CA ILE A 50 14.55 13.13 16.39
C ILE A 50 13.04 13.28 16.40
N LEU A 51 12.50 14.47 16.11
CA LEU A 51 11.05 14.72 16.12
C LEU A 51 10.70 15.88 15.18
N LEU A 52 9.55 15.77 14.51
CA LEU A 52 8.87 16.89 13.85
C LEU A 52 7.48 17.05 14.48
N ALA A 53 7.12 18.27 14.83
CA ALA A 53 5.79 18.62 15.31
C ALA A 53 5.19 19.79 14.54
N ASP A 54 3.86 19.82 14.45
CA ASP A 54 3.13 20.96 13.92
C ASP A 54 3.13 22.15 14.91
N PRO A 55 2.61 23.34 14.54
CA PRO A 55 2.64 24.52 15.40
C PRO A 55 1.84 24.40 16.70
N GLU A 56 0.88 23.46 16.79
CA GLU A 56 0.10 23.20 18.01
C GLU A 56 0.82 22.19 18.93
N GLY A 57 1.92 21.61 18.46
CA GLY A 57 2.75 20.66 19.20
C GLY A 57 2.40 19.20 18.96
N SER A 58 1.54 18.91 17.98
CA SER A 58 1.21 17.55 17.59
C SER A 58 2.38 16.90 16.84
N PRO A 59 2.91 15.76 17.30
CA PRO A 59 4.02 15.10 16.63
C PRO A 59 3.57 14.45 15.32
N LEU A 60 4.35 14.68 14.26
CA LEU A 60 4.15 14.12 12.92
C LEU A 60 5.06 12.90 12.68
N HIS A 61 6.29 12.93 13.19
CA HIS A 61 7.17 11.77 13.22
C HIS A 61 8.19 11.85 14.35
N GLU A 62 8.74 10.68 14.70
CA GLU A 62 9.86 10.52 15.63
C GLU A 62 10.91 9.57 15.04
N CYS A 63 12.20 9.88 15.23
CA CYS A 63 13.32 9.07 14.76
C CYS A 63 14.20 8.65 15.95
N LEU A 64 14.68 7.41 15.91
CA LEU A 64 15.67 6.86 16.80
C LEU A 64 16.97 6.64 16.03
N TRP A 65 18.04 7.23 16.55
CA TRP A 65 19.38 7.17 15.97
C TRP A 65 20.35 6.53 16.94
N GLU A 66 21.28 5.72 16.42
CA GLU A 66 22.36 5.11 17.21
C GLU A 66 23.71 5.24 16.49
N PRO A 67 24.83 5.35 17.22
CA PRO A 67 26.16 5.33 16.62
C PRO A 67 26.44 3.99 15.91
N LYS A 68 27.00 4.04 14.70
CA LYS A 68 27.48 2.82 14.02
C LYS A 68 28.83 2.39 14.61
N PRO A 69 29.11 1.07 14.71
CA PRO A 69 30.43 0.57 15.12
C PRO A 69 31.58 1.07 14.23
N THR A 70 31.30 1.27 12.94
CA THR A 70 32.24 1.78 11.92
C THR A 70 32.44 3.30 11.98
N GLY A 71 31.81 3.98 12.94
CA GLY A 71 31.72 5.44 12.98
C GLY A 71 30.51 5.99 12.22
N GLY A 72 30.05 7.17 12.62
CA GLY A 72 28.82 7.79 12.13
C GLY A 72 27.58 7.38 12.93
N ILE A 73 26.41 7.74 12.41
CA ILE A 73 25.12 7.54 13.09
C ILE A 73 24.15 6.90 12.09
N SER A 74 23.42 5.86 12.51
CA SER A 74 22.37 5.18 11.74
C SER A 74 21.00 5.47 12.31
N LEU A 75 20.01 5.57 11.43
CA LEU A 75 18.62 5.46 11.84
C LEU A 75 18.37 3.99 12.21
N VAL A 76 17.84 3.75 13.40
CA VAL A 76 17.49 2.40 13.88
C VAL A 76 16.01 2.15 13.73
N SER A 77 15.19 3.18 13.91
CA SER A 77 13.76 3.11 13.71
C SER A 77 13.19 4.51 13.54
N ALA A 78 12.13 4.63 12.78
CA ALA A 78 11.29 5.82 12.76
C ALA A 78 9.84 5.42 12.98
N ARG A 79 9.03 6.35 13.49
CA ARG A 79 7.58 6.22 13.50
C ARG A 79 6.93 7.48 12.96
N LEU A 80 5.88 7.29 12.17
CA LEU A 80 5.21 8.32 11.41
C LEU A 80 3.72 8.32 11.77
N ARG A 81 3.16 9.49 12.07
CA ARG A 81 1.74 9.65 12.34
C ARG A 81 1.02 9.92 11.02
N LEU A 82 0.04 9.10 10.69
CA LEU A 82 -0.83 9.26 9.52
C LEU A 82 -1.88 10.34 9.76
N ASP A 83 -2.49 10.82 8.67
CA ASP A 83 -3.45 11.93 8.69
C ASP A 83 -4.71 11.65 9.51
N TRP A 84 -4.98 10.37 9.79
CA TRP A 84 -6.11 9.91 10.59
C TRP A 84 -5.70 9.47 12.01
N GLY A 85 -4.47 9.81 12.43
CA GLY A 85 -3.97 9.61 13.80
C GLY A 85 -3.21 8.31 14.04
N GLN A 86 -3.39 7.29 13.20
CA GLN A 86 -2.66 6.01 13.30
C GLN A 86 -1.15 6.20 13.13
N TRP A 87 -0.37 5.45 13.91
CA TRP A 87 1.08 5.41 13.76
C TRP A 87 1.52 4.21 12.92
N ILE A 88 2.52 4.45 12.07
CA ILE A 88 3.29 3.40 11.40
C ILE A 88 4.76 3.51 11.80
N GLY A 89 5.51 2.44 11.57
CA GLY A 89 6.92 2.33 11.88
C GLY A 89 7.72 1.97 10.65
N ILE A 90 8.95 2.46 10.60
CA ILE A 90 9.99 2.02 9.67
C ILE A 90 11.14 1.43 10.50
N LYS A 91 11.57 0.22 10.14
CA LYS A 91 12.84 -0.35 10.60
C LYS A 91 13.79 -0.45 9.41
N PRO A 92 14.84 0.39 9.36
CA PRO A 92 15.94 0.19 8.43
C PRO A 92 16.50 -1.23 8.58
N GLU A 93 16.78 -1.89 7.47
CA GLU A 93 17.30 -3.27 7.44
C GLU A 93 16.42 -4.28 8.21
N GLY A 94 15.13 -3.97 8.38
CA GLY A 94 14.19 -4.77 9.15
C GLY A 94 13.85 -6.13 8.53
N LEU A 95 14.16 -6.31 7.24
CA LEU A 95 14.09 -7.60 6.55
C LEU A 95 15.45 -7.96 5.95
N VAL A 96 15.96 -9.11 6.36
CA VAL A 96 17.19 -9.71 5.80
C VAL A 96 16.86 -11.13 5.36
N ASN A 97 16.83 -11.35 4.06
CA ASN A 97 16.72 -12.69 3.49
C ASN A 97 18.10 -13.18 3.03
N SER A 98 18.43 -14.45 3.23
CA SER A 98 19.75 -15.00 2.90
C SER A 98 19.62 -16.16 1.92
N ILE A 99 20.25 -16.03 0.76
CA ILE A 99 20.30 -17.06 -0.27
C ILE A 99 21.69 -17.69 -0.24
N SER A 100 21.76 -19.02 -0.15
CA SER A 100 23.03 -19.75 -0.22
C SER A 100 23.19 -20.44 -1.58
N LEU A 101 24.36 -20.28 -2.19
CA LEU A 101 24.73 -20.85 -3.48
C LEU A 101 25.90 -21.81 -3.29
N ASP A 102 25.83 -23.00 -3.87
CA ASP A 102 26.95 -23.93 -3.97
C ASP A 102 27.66 -23.73 -5.32
N LEU A 103 28.85 -23.15 -5.27
CA LEU A 103 29.72 -22.87 -6.41
C LEU A 103 30.80 -23.93 -6.58
N SER A 104 30.96 -24.87 -5.65
CA SER A 104 32.06 -25.85 -5.62
C SER A 104 32.16 -26.73 -6.89
N ARG A 105 31.04 -26.86 -7.62
CA ARG A 105 30.95 -27.63 -8.87
C ARG A 105 31.28 -26.81 -10.11
N ARG A 106 31.49 -25.50 -9.98
CA ARG A 106 31.79 -24.61 -11.10
C ARG A 106 33.29 -24.54 -11.33
N PRO A 107 33.79 -24.75 -12.57
CA PRO A 107 35.21 -24.60 -12.85
C PRO A 107 35.72 -23.21 -12.48
N GLY A 108 36.83 -23.15 -11.74
CA GLY A 108 37.46 -21.90 -11.30
C GLY A 108 36.72 -21.15 -10.20
N TRP A 109 35.87 -21.84 -9.42
CA TRP A 109 35.11 -21.22 -8.33
C TRP A 109 36.00 -20.55 -7.27
N GLU A 110 37.24 -21.03 -7.11
CA GLU A 110 38.22 -20.47 -6.19
C GLU A 110 38.64 -19.04 -6.56
N GLN A 111 38.40 -18.62 -7.81
CA GLN A 111 38.73 -17.30 -8.34
C GLN A 111 37.51 -16.39 -8.44
N ILE A 112 36.31 -16.86 -8.08
CA ILE A 112 35.08 -16.06 -8.13
C ILE A 112 35.18 -14.92 -7.11
N THR A 113 34.91 -13.71 -7.57
CA THR A 113 34.81 -12.50 -6.76
C THR A 113 33.35 -12.17 -6.42
N GLN A 114 33.14 -11.24 -5.48
CA GLN A 114 31.80 -10.72 -5.18
C GLN A 114 31.16 -10.09 -6.43
N ASP A 115 31.95 -9.39 -7.26
CA ASP A 115 31.46 -8.78 -8.49
C ASP A 115 31.09 -9.79 -9.57
N ASP A 116 31.74 -10.97 -9.63
CA ASP A 116 31.30 -12.04 -10.51
C ASP A 116 29.89 -12.53 -10.14
N LEU A 117 29.59 -12.63 -8.84
CA LEU A 117 28.25 -12.95 -8.35
C LEU A 117 27.25 -11.83 -8.64
N ARG A 118 27.63 -10.56 -8.47
CA ARG A 118 26.79 -9.42 -8.86
C ARG A 118 26.53 -9.38 -10.36
N GLN A 119 27.52 -9.73 -11.19
CA GLN A 119 27.35 -9.81 -12.63
C GLN A 119 26.44 -10.96 -13.06
N MET A 120 26.38 -12.04 -12.28
CA MET A 120 25.37 -13.09 -12.46
C MET A 120 23.98 -12.58 -12.07
N ALA A 121 23.86 -11.93 -10.90
CA ALA A 121 22.60 -11.34 -10.45
C ALA A 121 22.07 -10.28 -11.43
N ALA A 122 22.94 -9.41 -11.96
CA ALA A 122 22.61 -8.41 -12.97
C ALA A 122 22.00 -9.05 -14.23
N ARG A 123 22.57 -10.17 -14.70
CA ARG A 123 22.02 -10.92 -15.83
C ARG A 123 20.69 -11.59 -15.51
N SER A 124 20.51 -12.11 -14.31
CA SER A 124 19.26 -12.75 -13.87
C SER A 124 18.13 -11.76 -13.61
N LEU A 125 18.47 -10.53 -13.18
CA LEU A 125 17.52 -9.48 -12.81
C LEU A 125 17.27 -8.48 -13.95
N ASP A 126 17.85 -8.73 -15.13
CA ASP A 126 17.83 -7.84 -16.29
C ASP A 126 18.16 -6.38 -15.92
N SER A 127 19.26 -6.22 -15.19
CA SER A 127 19.70 -4.93 -14.65
C SER A 127 21.20 -4.73 -14.90
N ASP A 128 21.67 -3.48 -14.76
CA ASP A 128 23.09 -3.19 -14.88
C ASP A 128 23.87 -3.51 -13.59
N LEU A 129 25.18 -3.74 -13.73
CA LEU A 129 26.05 -4.11 -12.60
C LEU A 129 26.12 -3.00 -11.54
N GLU A 130 26.07 -1.73 -11.94
CA GLU A 130 26.17 -0.60 -11.01
C GLU A 130 24.93 -0.50 -10.12
N MET A 131 23.75 -0.78 -10.67
CA MET A 131 22.49 -0.88 -9.95
C MET A 131 22.53 -2.05 -8.95
N VAL A 132 23.03 -3.21 -9.37
CA VAL A 132 23.20 -4.35 -8.47
C VAL A 132 24.20 -4.05 -7.36
N ARG A 133 25.36 -3.43 -7.67
CA ARG A 133 26.34 -2.97 -6.66
C ARG A 133 25.74 -1.96 -5.69
N PHE A 134 24.85 -1.09 -6.17
CA PHE A 134 24.18 -0.10 -5.33
C PHE A 134 23.32 -0.74 -4.23
N PHE A 135 22.57 -1.80 -4.57
CA PHE A 135 21.67 -2.48 -3.63
C PHE A 135 22.33 -3.64 -2.86
N TYR A 136 23.25 -4.38 -3.48
CA TYR A 136 23.99 -5.51 -2.90
C TYR A 136 25.46 -5.12 -2.70
N ARG A 137 25.76 -4.60 -1.51
CA ARG A 137 27.09 -4.12 -1.11
C ARG A 137 28.03 -5.26 -0.79
N ASP A 138 29.26 -4.95 -0.42
CA ASP A 138 30.28 -5.97 -0.13
C ASP A 138 29.91 -6.79 1.10
N GLU A 139 29.30 -6.17 2.11
CA GLU A 139 28.78 -6.87 3.29
C GLU A 139 27.63 -7.84 2.97
N ASP A 140 26.93 -7.63 1.84
CA ASP A 140 25.77 -8.44 1.47
C ASP A 140 26.16 -9.66 0.63
N VAL A 141 27.41 -9.78 0.17
CA VAL A 141 27.87 -10.90 -0.67
C VAL A 141 29.06 -11.56 -0.01
N VAL A 142 28.82 -12.67 0.69
CA VAL A 142 29.85 -13.39 1.45
C VAL A 142 30.31 -14.61 0.66
N LEU A 143 31.61 -14.68 0.35
CA LEU A 143 32.24 -15.86 -0.24
C LEU A 143 32.88 -16.72 0.86
N HIS A 144 32.53 -18.00 0.89
CA HIS A 144 33.07 -18.96 1.84
C HIS A 144 34.18 -19.79 1.19
N GLY A 145 35.24 -20.10 1.95
CA GLY A 145 36.39 -20.87 1.45
C GLY A 145 36.10 -22.33 1.07
N ASN A 146 34.87 -22.80 1.27
CA ASN A 146 34.40 -24.15 0.91
C ASN A 146 33.63 -24.19 -0.42
N GLY A 147 33.63 -23.08 -1.18
CA GLY A 147 32.88 -22.97 -2.43
C GLY A 147 31.40 -22.64 -2.26
N GLN A 148 30.99 -22.23 -1.07
CA GLN A 148 29.66 -21.65 -0.86
C GLN A 148 29.71 -20.12 -0.97
N ALA A 149 28.61 -19.52 -1.38
CA ALA A 149 28.40 -18.09 -1.28
C ALA A 149 27.07 -17.80 -0.62
N THR A 150 26.99 -16.72 0.16
CA THR A 150 25.76 -16.21 0.75
C THR A 150 25.47 -14.82 0.21
N ILE A 151 24.26 -14.60 -0.28
CA ILE A 151 23.77 -13.30 -0.71
C ILE A 151 22.68 -12.87 0.25
N HIS A 152 22.86 -11.72 0.88
CA HIS A 152 21.89 -11.08 1.76
C HIS A 152 21.08 -10.06 0.96
N GLN A 153 19.76 -10.27 0.92
CA GLN A 153 18.82 -9.28 0.42
C GLN A 153 18.29 -8.48 1.61
N VAL A 154 18.71 -7.21 1.70
CA VAL A 154 18.39 -6.33 2.82
C VAL A 154 17.36 -5.28 2.39
N LYS A 155 16.29 -5.14 3.16
CA LYS A 155 15.19 -4.19 2.90
C LYS A 155 14.77 -3.46 4.18
N ASP A 156 14.27 -2.24 3.99
CA ASP A 156 13.65 -1.46 5.06
C ASP A 156 12.18 -1.88 5.19
N ALA A 157 11.74 -2.11 6.42
CA ALA A 157 10.45 -2.71 6.71
C ALA A 157 9.45 -1.70 7.27
N PHE A 158 8.23 -1.72 6.75
CA PHE A 158 7.09 -0.94 7.24
C PHE A 158 6.20 -1.77 8.16
N TYR A 159 5.77 -1.13 9.23
CA TYR A 159 4.94 -1.73 10.26
C TYR A 159 3.74 -0.85 10.59
N VAL A 160 2.58 -1.46 10.83
CA VAL A 160 1.50 -0.81 11.59
C VAL A 160 1.88 -0.86 13.07
N LEU A 161 1.72 0.26 13.79
CA LEU A 161 1.98 0.37 15.21
C LEU A 161 0.66 0.65 15.96
N PRO A 162 -0.12 -0.37 16.35
CA PRO A 162 -1.45 -0.19 16.96
C PRO A 162 -1.43 0.79 18.15
N ASN A 163 -0.41 0.67 19.02
CA ASN A 163 -0.25 1.51 20.21
C ASN A 163 0.85 2.59 20.06
N GLY A 164 1.22 2.91 18.81
CA GLY A 164 2.27 3.88 18.50
C GLY A 164 3.70 3.46 18.87
N SER A 165 3.92 2.17 19.16
CA SER A 165 5.22 1.57 19.49
C SER A 165 5.45 0.28 18.70
N PHE A 166 6.71 -0.17 18.65
CA PHE A 166 7.11 -1.40 17.96
C PHE A 166 6.82 -2.70 18.72
N GLN A 167 6.24 -2.65 19.92
CA GLN A 167 5.99 -3.85 20.74
C GLN A 167 5.00 -4.82 20.08
N GLU A 168 3.96 -4.29 19.46
CA GLU A 168 2.89 -5.06 18.79
C GLU A 168 2.88 -4.77 17.28
N ALA A 169 4.04 -4.43 16.73
CA ALA A 169 4.19 -4.09 15.33
C ALA A 169 3.70 -5.24 14.43
N ARG A 170 2.93 -4.90 13.39
CA ARG A 170 2.48 -5.84 12.36
C ARG A 170 3.11 -5.45 11.04
N PHE A 171 3.82 -6.38 10.41
CA PHE A 171 4.46 -6.11 9.14
C PHE A 171 3.42 -5.84 8.06
N MET A 172 3.71 -4.86 7.22
CA MET A 172 2.81 -4.36 6.21
C MET A 172 3.45 -4.48 4.83
N SER A 173 4.62 -3.86 4.65
CA SER A 173 5.26 -3.66 3.35
C SER A 173 6.76 -3.43 3.57
N CYS A 174 7.54 -3.37 2.51
CA CYS A 174 8.96 -3.05 2.58
C CYS A 174 9.39 -2.19 1.40
N MET A 175 10.59 -1.65 1.48
CA MET A 175 11.25 -0.96 0.38
C MET A 175 12.74 -1.30 0.36
N SER A 176 13.40 -0.95 -0.73
CA SER A 176 14.87 -1.05 -0.82
C SER A 176 15.57 -0.37 0.37
N ARG A 177 16.67 -0.97 0.87
CA ARG A 177 17.49 -0.41 1.95
C ARG A 177 17.98 1.00 1.62
N MET A 178 17.47 1.99 2.34
CA MET A 178 17.90 3.39 2.19
C MET A 178 19.09 3.71 3.08
N GLU A 179 19.95 4.63 2.63
CA GLU A 179 20.87 5.31 3.53
C GLU A 179 20.19 6.49 4.21
N TRP A 180 19.52 6.23 5.33
CA TRP A 180 18.75 7.27 6.05
C TRP A 180 19.59 8.44 6.54
N SER A 181 20.88 8.21 6.80
CA SER A 181 21.84 9.27 7.17
C SER A 181 22.26 10.14 5.97
N ARG A 182 21.93 9.72 4.74
CA ARG A 182 22.24 10.41 3.48
C ARG A 182 21.27 9.98 2.36
N ILE A 183 20.12 10.63 2.30
CA ILE A 183 19.11 10.39 1.26
C ILE A 183 19.70 10.71 -0.11
N ASP A 184 19.88 9.66 -0.93
CA ASP A 184 20.53 9.75 -2.24
C ASP A 184 19.70 9.19 -3.41
N TYR A 185 18.50 8.66 -3.15
CA TYR A 185 17.54 8.24 -4.18
C TYR A 185 16.09 8.20 -3.67
N LEU A 186 15.14 8.01 -4.59
CA LEU A 186 13.72 7.75 -4.30
C LEU A 186 13.44 6.24 -4.39
N PRO A 187 12.90 5.60 -3.34
CA PRO A 187 12.79 4.15 -3.26
C PRO A 187 11.55 3.58 -3.97
N VAL A 188 11.60 2.28 -4.24
CA VAL A 188 10.44 1.44 -4.62
C VAL A 188 9.83 0.83 -3.37
N VAL A 189 8.51 0.85 -3.28
CA VAL A 189 7.76 0.15 -2.22
C VAL A 189 7.15 -1.13 -2.77
N GLU A 190 7.41 -2.24 -2.10
CA GLU A 190 6.90 -3.56 -2.45
C GLU A 190 5.71 -3.95 -1.55
N LEU A 191 4.83 -4.84 -2.02
CA LEU A 191 3.57 -5.17 -1.34
C LEU A 191 2.69 -3.92 -1.11
N PHE A 192 2.53 -3.11 -2.17
CA PHE A 192 1.86 -1.79 -2.08
C PHE A 192 0.40 -1.86 -1.58
N LEU A 193 -0.32 -2.94 -1.88
CA LEU A 193 -1.72 -3.17 -1.45
C LEU A 193 -1.85 -3.24 0.09
N SER A 194 -0.74 -3.41 0.80
CA SER A 194 -0.71 -3.46 2.25
C SER A 194 -0.66 -2.07 2.90
N LEU A 195 -0.34 -0.99 2.18
CA LEU A 195 -0.11 0.30 2.81
C LEU A 195 -1.39 0.95 3.36
N LEU A 196 -1.35 1.37 4.63
CA LEU A 196 -2.41 2.21 5.21
C LEU A 196 -2.53 3.55 4.47
N PRO A 197 -3.75 4.09 4.28
CA PRO A 197 -3.95 5.40 3.64
C PRO A 197 -3.14 6.50 4.33
N GLY A 198 -2.37 7.26 3.54
CA GLY A 198 -1.47 8.32 4.02
C GLY A 198 -0.03 7.89 4.27
N THR A 199 0.28 6.58 4.27
CA THR A 199 1.65 6.07 4.50
C THR A 199 2.68 6.69 3.56
N GLY A 200 2.38 6.74 2.26
CA GLY A 200 3.28 7.33 1.28
C GLY A 200 3.57 8.81 1.57
N SER A 201 2.55 9.62 1.85
CA SER A 201 2.71 11.04 2.16
C SER A 201 3.52 11.27 3.44
N ALA A 202 3.24 10.53 4.52
CA ALA A 202 3.97 10.65 5.79
C ALA A 202 5.43 10.19 5.66
N THR A 203 5.68 9.14 4.85
CA THR A 203 7.04 8.66 4.58
C THR A 203 7.84 9.68 3.78
N PHE A 204 7.24 10.26 2.73
CA PHE A 204 7.90 11.29 1.93
C PHE A 204 8.08 12.61 2.67
N GLU A 205 7.23 12.92 3.65
CA GLU A 205 7.44 14.03 4.59
C GLU A 205 8.73 13.80 5.42
N LEU A 206 8.97 12.57 5.90
CA LEU A 206 10.23 12.23 6.56
C LEU A 206 11.42 12.26 5.60
N ILE A 207 11.34 11.59 4.45
CA ILE A 207 12.43 11.54 3.45
C ILE A 207 12.81 12.97 3.03
N ARG A 208 11.81 13.82 2.74
CA ARG A 208 12.04 15.21 2.37
C ARG A 208 12.71 16.00 3.50
N GLY A 209 12.24 15.82 4.73
CA GLY A 209 12.81 16.47 5.90
C GLY A 209 14.29 16.09 6.12
N LEU A 210 14.61 14.80 6.08
CA LEU A 210 15.99 14.31 6.22
C LEU A 210 16.88 14.79 5.07
N TYR A 211 16.37 14.76 3.84
CA TYR A 211 17.10 15.28 2.68
C TYR A 211 17.45 16.77 2.86
N ASP A 212 16.51 17.61 3.33
CA ASP A 212 16.77 19.03 3.56
C ASP A 212 17.81 19.24 4.68
N ASP A 213 17.72 18.48 5.77
CA ASP A 213 18.68 18.52 6.90
C ASP A 213 20.11 18.18 6.44
N GLN A 214 20.23 17.29 5.45
CA GLN A 214 21.52 16.79 4.93
C GLN A 214 22.12 17.66 3.82
N ASN A 215 21.32 18.54 3.19
CA ASN A 215 21.70 19.30 1.99
C ASN A 215 21.61 20.83 2.18
N ILE A 216 21.83 21.32 3.41
CA ILE A 216 21.79 22.74 3.76
C ILE A 216 22.71 23.59 2.88
N ASN A 217 23.88 23.05 2.49
CA ASN A 217 24.91 23.75 1.73
C ASN A 217 24.82 23.55 0.20
N GLY A 218 23.79 22.87 -0.30
CA GLY A 218 23.61 22.66 -1.73
C GLY A 218 22.73 21.47 -2.04
N THR A 219 21.77 21.66 -2.95
CA THR A 219 20.80 20.63 -3.34
C THR A 219 21.40 19.67 -4.37
N ARG A 220 21.07 18.39 -4.23
CA ARG A 220 21.47 17.33 -5.15
C ARG A 220 20.22 16.63 -5.68
N PRO A 221 20.05 16.51 -7.00
CA PRO A 221 18.90 15.80 -7.52
C PRO A 221 18.95 14.33 -7.13
N LEU A 222 17.80 13.80 -6.73
CA LEU A 222 17.59 12.39 -6.50
C LEU A 222 17.21 11.70 -7.82
N GLN A 223 17.44 10.39 -7.89
CA GLN A 223 16.95 9.53 -8.96
C GLN A 223 16.04 8.46 -8.37
N TYR A 224 15.11 7.95 -9.17
CA TYR A 224 14.33 6.78 -8.79
C TYR A 224 15.17 5.52 -9.03
N LYS A 225 15.27 4.64 -8.04
CA LYS A 225 16.04 3.38 -8.12
C LYS A 225 15.33 2.25 -7.40
N GLY A 226 15.46 1.05 -7.95
CA GLY A 226 14.98 -0.20 -7.36
C GLY A 226 15.44 -1.40 -8.16
N ILE A 227 15.36 -2.59 -7.57
CA ILE A 227 15.57 -3.86 -8.27
C ILE A 227 14.48 -4.86 -7.86
N PRO A 228 13.54 -5.20 -8.76
CA PRO A 228 13.25 -4.51 -10.02
C PRO A 228 12.63 -3.11 -9.80
N VAL A 229 12.62 -2.28 -10.85
CA VAL A 229 11.90 -0.98 -10.84
C VAL A 229 10.44 -1.16 -11.24
N TYR A 230 9.54 -0.44 -10.57
CA TYR A 230 8.10 -0.46 -10.86
C TYR A 230 7.52 0.96 -10.89
N PRO A 231 7.85 1.73 -11.94
CA PRO A 231 7.30 3.07 -12.07
C PRO A 231 5.78 3.01 -12.25
N SER A 232 5.08 3.93 -11.59
CA SER A 232 3.63 4.07 -11.72
C SER A 232 3.22 5.54 -11.65
N GLU A 233 2.09 5.89 -12.25
CA GLU A 233 1.58 7.26 -12.14
C GLU A 233 1.33 7.67 -10.68
N ALA A 234 0.95 6.71 -9.83
CA ALA A 234 0.74 6.94 -8.42
C ALA A 234 2.05 7.34 -7.71
N ALA A 235 3.15 6.61 -7.98
CA ALA A 235 4.47 6.96 -7.48
C ALA A 235 4.92 8.33 -8.01
N PHE A 236 4.79 8.57 -9.32
CA PHE A 236 5.14 9.86 -9.93
C PHE A 236 4.40 11.03 -9.28
N ARG A 237 3.08 10.91 -9.10
CA ARG A 237 2.26 11.94 -8.45
C ARG A 237 2.70 12.17 -7.00
N LEU A 238 2.95 11.11 -6.23
CA LEU A 238 3.44 11.22 -4.86
C LEU A 238 4.80 11.93 -4.79
N PHE A 239 5.76 11.51 -5.61
CA PHE A 239 7.09 12.12 -5.66
C PHE A 239 6.99 13.60 -6.04
N SER A 240 6.14 13.92 -7.02
CA SER A 240 5.88 15.28 -7.51
C SER A 240 5.27 16.23 -6.46
N LEU A 241 4.77 15.70 -5.33
CA LEU A 241 4.35 16.54 -4.21
C LEU A 241 5.54 17.15 -3.48
N PHE A 242 6.65 16.42 -3.37
CA PHE A 242 7.81 16.79 -2.54
C PHE A 242 9.05 17.18 -3.36
N PHE A 243 9.12 16.69 -4.60
CA PHE A 243 10.22 16.91 -5.53
C PHE A 243 9.69 17.33 -6.91
N THR A 244 10.44 18.16 -7.63
CA THR A 244 10.16 18.59 -8.99
C THR A 244 10.90 17.66 -9.97
N PRO A 245 10.18 16.91 -10.82
CA PRO A 245 10.80 16.06 -11.83
C PRO A 245 11.37 16.89 -12.97
N SER A 246 12.51 16.48 -13.49
CA SER A 246 13.18 17.11 -14.62
C SER A 246 13.91 16.05 -15.45
N VAL A 247 14.01 16.27 -16.75
CA VAL A 247 14.76 15.45 -17.70
C VAL A 247 15.64 16.36 -18.56
N SER A 248 16.76 15.86 -19.05
CA SER A 248 17.69 16.64 -19.88
C SER A 248 17.17 16.90 -21.31
N SER A 249 16.24 16.06 -21.79
CA SER A 249 15.67 16.11 -23.14
C SER A 249 14.20 16.58 -23.14
N SER A 250 13.60 16.73 -24.33
CA SER A 250 12.24 17.26 -24.54
C SER A 250 11.04 16.27 -24.49
N PRO A 251 11.05 15.09 -23.83
CA PRO A 251 9.79 14.41 -23.49
C PRO A 251 9.24 14.85 -22.13
N SER A 252 7.97 14.52 -21.88
CA SER A 252 7.35 14.70 -20.56
C SER A 252 8.08 13.87 -19.50
N PRO A 253 8.42 14.42 -18.31
CA PRO A 253 9.04 13.64 -17.25
C PRO A 253 8.20 12.43 -16.80
N LEU A 254 6.88 12.51 -16.93
CA LEU A 254 5.98 11.39 -16.62
C LEU A 254 6.18 10.23 -17.60
N GLU A 255 6.30 10.52 -18.90
CA GLU A 255 6.48 9.48 -19.93
C GLU A 255 7.82 8.76 -19.75
N VAL A 256 8.89 9.51 -19.45
CA VAL A 256 10.20 8.93 -19.14
C VAL A 256 10.13 8.10 -17.86
N PHE A 257 9.45 8.60 -16.83
CA PHE A 257 9.30 7.88 -15.57
C PHE A 257 8.56 6.55 -15.75
N LEU A 258 7.45 6.52 -16.51
CA LEU A 258 6.65 5.31 -16.72
C LEU A 258 7.36 4.25 -17.58
N ASN A 259 8.42 4.62 -18.30
CA ASN A 259 9.26 3.66 -18.99
C ASN A 259 10.23 3.01 -17.99
N VAL A 260 10.06 1.71 -17.73
CA VAL A 260 10.88 0.89 -16.82
C VAL A 260 12.38 1.10 -17.05
N GLU A 261 12.84 1.00 -18.30
CA GLU A 261 14.25 1.11 -18.69
C GLU A 261 14.82 2.52 -18.47
N ARG A 262 13.96 3.54 -18.51
CA ARG A 262 14.37 4.96 -18.49
C ARG A 262 13.98 5.71 -17.24
N SER A 263 13.25 5.06 -16.32
CA SER A 263 12.68 5.69 -15.13
C SER A 263 13.73 6.37 -14.24
N HIS A 264 14.95 5.85 -14.23
CA HIS A 264 16.12 6.37 -13.50
C HIS A 264 16.71 7.67 -14.12
N GLU A 265 16.39 7.99 -15.38
CA GLU A 265 16.83 9.21 -16.06
C GLU A 265 16.16 10.47 -15.47
N VAL A 266 15.00 10.33 -14.84
CA VAL A 266 14.28 11.45 -14.24
C VAL A 266 15.00 11.93 -13.00
N ARG A 267 15.39 13.21 -13.02
CA ARG A 267 16.05 13.90 -11.91
C ARG A 267 15.01 14.63 -11.06
N TRP A 268 15.05 14.39 -9.76
CA TRP A 268 14.09 14.91 -8.79
C TRP A 268 14.76 15.94 -7.89
N LEU A 269 14.46 17.21 -8.12
CA LEU A 269 14.96 18.31 -7.29
C LEU A 269 13.99 18.62 -6.17
N PRO A 270 14.42 19.13 -5.00
CA PRO A 270 13.49 19.53 -3.95
C PRO A 270 12.47 20.55 -4.48
N ALA A 271 11.18 20.26 -4.35
CA ALA A 271 10.13 21.23 -4.65
C ALA A 271 10.22 22.42 -3.68
N THR A 272 10.03 23.64 -4.18
CA THR A 272 10.03 24.87 -3.37
C THR A 272 8.84 24.92 -2.41
N ASN A 273 7.69 24.43 -2.85
CA ASN A 273 6.49 24.34 -2.05
C ASN A 273 5.94 22.90 -2.09
N PHE A 274 5.99 22.24 -0.94
CA PHE A 274 5.46 20.89 -0.73
C PHE A 274 4.28 20.93 0.27
N PRO A 275 3.41 19.91 0.28
CA PRO A 275 2.31 19.84 1.23
C PRO A 275 2.81 19.69 2.68
N VAL A 276 2.20 20.44 3.60
CA VAL A 276 2.45 20.36 5.05
C VAL A 276 1.17 20.01 5.79
N ARG A 277 1.29 19.26 6.89
CA ARG A 277 0.15 18.69 7.63
C ARG A 277 -0.02 19.35 8.99
N PHE A 278 -1.24 19.75 9.29
CA PHE A 278 -1.63 20.29 10.60
C PHE A 278 -2.64 19.33 11.22
N MET A 279 -2.36 18.89 12.45
CA MET A 279 -3.24 18.01 13.21
C MET A 279 -4.08 18.86 14.15
N ASP A 280 -5.39 18.71 14.06
CA ASP A 280 -6.34 19.36 14.97
C ASP A 280 -7.01 18.27 15.81
N GLU A 281 -6.41 18.00 16.97
CA GLU A 281 -6.90 17.01 17.93
C GLU A 281 -8.25 17.38 18.53
N GLU A 282 -8.61 18.67 18.58
CA GLU A 282 -9.91 19.11 19.11
C GLU A 282 -11.04 18.87 18.08
N GLN A 283 -10.76 19.12 16.79
CA GLN A 283 -11.72 18.88 15.70
C GLN A 283 -11.61 17.48 15.07
N HIS A 284 -10.71 16.62 15.57
CA HIS A 284 -10.46 15.26 15.10
C HIS A 284 -10.16 15.19 13.59
N LEU A 285 -9.21 16.00 13.12
CA LEU A 285 -8.86 16.04 11.70
C LEU A 285 -7.40 16.40 11.44
N CYS A 286 -6.94 16.08 10.24
CA CYS A 286 -5.70 16.59 9.67
C CYS A 286 -6.01 17.47 8.45
N VAL A 287 -5.44 18.67 8.40
CA VAL A 287 -5.48 19.55 7.22
C VAL A 287 -4.12 19.51 6.54
N THR A 288 -4.10 19.16 5.25
CA THR A 288 -2.92 19.29 4.41
C THR A 288 -3.00 20.57 3.59
N VAL A 289 -2.02 21.45 3.73
CA VAL A 289 -1.95 22.75 3.07
C VAL A 289 -0.75 22.79 2.11
N ARG A 290 -0.93 23.41 0.95
CA ARG A 290 0.16 23.74 0.02
C ARG A 290 -0.13 25.09 -0.60
N ASN A 291 0.87 25.97 -0.65
CA ASN A 291 0.72 27.34 -1.14
C ASN A 291 -0.43 28.09 -0.44
N GLN A 292 -0.53 27.97 0.89
CA GLN A 292 -1.60 28.59 1.71
C GLN A 292 -3.03 28.18 1.29
N MET A 293 -3.19 27.11 0.53
CA MET A 293 -4.47 26.54 0.11
C MET A 293 -4.61 25.12 0.63
N ILE A 294 -5.85 24.76 0.99
CA ILE A 294 -6.17 23.38 1.35
C ILE A 294 -5.96 22.49 0.12
N GLN A 295 -5.24 21.40 0.32
CA GLN A 295 -5.10 20.31 -0.65
C GLN A 295 -6.01 19.16 -0.29
N LYS A 296 -6.02 18.80 0.99
CA LYS A 296 -6.69 17.62 1.51
C LYS A 296 -7.09 17.84 2.97
N VAL A 297 -8.21 17.29 3.38
CA VAL A 297 -8.62 17.18 4.78
C VAL A 297 -8.98 15.74 5.07
N THR A 298 -8.44 15.17 6.14
CA THR A 298 -8.79 13.82 6.60
C THR A 298 -9.46 13.93 7.96
N SER A 299 -10.72 13.50 8.05
CA SER A 299 -11.45 13.40 9.32
C SER A 299 -11.14 12.06 9.97
N TRP A 300 -10.83 12.05 11.27
CA TRP A 300 -10.48 10.81 11.99
C TRP A 300 -11.71 9.97 12.26
N ASP A 301 -12.86 10.63 12.40
CA ASP A 301 -14.15 9.99 12.66
C ASP A 301 -14.90 9.58 11.38
N ASP A 302 -14.22 9.45 10.25
CA ASP A 302 -14.86 9.17 8.96
C ASP A 302 -15.13 7.68 8.74
N PRO A 303 -16.40 7.22 8.69
CA PRO A 303 -16.72 5.81 8.46
C PRO A 303 -16.45 5.36 7.02
N ALA A 304 -16.27 6.29 6.07
CA ALA A 304 -15.89 5.96 4.71
C ALA A 304 -14.38 5.67 4.58
N GLY A 305 -13.55 6.09 5.56
CA GLY A 305 -12.10 5.93 5.50
C GLY A 305 -11.43 6.72 4.36
N LEU A 306 -12.04 7.82 3.94
CA LEU A 306 -11.62 8.63 2.79
C LEU A 306 -11.26 10.05 3.21
N SER A 307 -10.34 10.67 2.47
CA SER A 307 -10.06 12.10 2.60
C SER A 307 -11.03 12.94 1.77
N TYR A 308 -11.14 14.22 2.11
CA TYR A 308 -11.78 15.25 1.33
C TYR A 308 -10.71 16.03 0.55
N ASN A 309 -10.68 15.87 -0.77
CA ASN A 309 -9.77 16.61 -1.63
C ASN A 309 -10.31 18.02 -1.87
N ARG A 310 -9.42 18.97 -2.19
CA ARG A 310 -9.84 20.31 -2.62
C ARG A 310 -10.85 20.21 -3.77
N ILE A 311 -11.95 20.95 -3.67
CA ILE A 311 -12.92 21.05 -4.76
C ILE A 311 -12.31 21.67 -6.02
N HIS A 312 -12.78 21.23 -7.19
CA HIS A 312 -12.44 21.89 -8.45
C HIS A 312 -13.03 23.32 -8.49
N GLU A 313 -12.44 24.22 -9.28
CA GLU A 313 -12.93 25.61 -9.42
C GLU A 313 -14.39 25.68 -9.90
N ALA A 314 -14.81 24.71 -10.71
CA ALA A 314 -16.19 24.57 -11.18
C ALA A 314 -17.20 24.06 -10.13
N GLY A 315 -16.71 23.71 -8.93
CA GLY A 315 -17.49 23.16 -7.82
C GLY A 315 -17.70 21.64 -7.84
N LEU A 316 -17.02 20.95 -8.75
CA LEU A 316 -17.16 19.51 -8.95
C LEU A 316 -16.23 18.70 -8.02
N PRO A 317 -16.65 17.50 -7.58
CA PRO A 317 -15.76 16.56 -6.89
C PRO A 317 -14.60 16.11 -7.78
N LEU A 318 -13.43 15.88 -7.18
CA LEU A 318 -12.29 15.24 -7.85
C LEU A 318 -12.33 13.72 -7.74
N SER A 319 -12.83 13.20 -6.62
CA SER A 319 -12.97 11.76 -6.35
C SER A 319 -14.08 11.52 -5.34
N ASP A 320 -14.58 10.30 -5.28
CA ASP A 320 -15.51 9.77 -4.26
C ASP A 320 -16.83 10.53 -4.05
N ASN A 321 -17.13 11.50 -4.92
CA ASN A 321 -18.16 12.51 -4.72
C ASN A 321 -17.97 13.34 -3.42
N ARG A 322 -16.72 13.64 -3.06
CA ARG A 322 -16.35 14.39 -1.84
C ARG A 322 -15.48 15.60 -2.16
N GLY A 323 -15.50 16.59 -1.26
CA GLY A 323 -14.74 17.83 -1.45
C GLY A 323 -14.48 18.62 -0.18
N ALA A 324 -13.43 19.42 -0.17
CA ALA A 324 -13.12 20.41 0.86
C ALA A 324 -12.95 21.80 0.25
N GLY A 325 -13.49 22.82 0.92
CA GLY A 325 -13.38 24.22 0.49
C GLY A 325 -13.41 25.20 1.66
N VAL A 326 -12.90 26.41 1.44
CA VAL A 326 -12.90 27.49 2.44
C VAL A 326 -13.81 28.60 1.97
N SER A 327 -14.78 28.99 2.80
CA SER A 327 -15.76 30.03 2.49
C SER A 327 -16.20 30.75 3.76
N ALA A 328 -16.32 32.07 3.68
CA ALA A 328 -16.75 32.92 4.80
C ALA A 328 -16.00 32.64 6.12
N GLY A 329 -14.68 32.42 6.05
CA GLY A 329 -13.82 32.17 7.22
C GLY A 329 -13.96 30.77 7.84
N HIS A 330 -14.65 29.84 7.18
CA HIS A 330 -14.85 28.48 7.67
C HIS A 330 -14.38 27.44 6.67
N LEU A 331 -14.01 26.28 7.19
CA LEU A 331 -13.75 25.07 6.40
C LEU A 331 -15.07 24.33 6.19
N TRP A 332 -15.34 23.94 4.95
CA TRP A 332 -16.48 23.14 4.55
C TRP A 332 -16.02 21.81 3.99
N LEU A 333 -16.59 20.73 4.49
CA LEU A 333 -16.45 19.37 3.95
C LEU A 333 -17.76 18.97 3.30
N PHE A 334 -17.69 18.39 2.11
CA PHE A 334 -18.82 17.95 1.31
C PHE A 334 -18.72 16.45 1.04
N ASP A 335 -19.81 15.72 1.24
CA ASP A 335 -19.94 14.29 0.93
C ASP A 335 -21.31 14.05 0.29
N GLY A 336 -21.33 13.94 -1.04
CA GLY A 336 -22.57 13.98 -1.81
C GLY A 336 -23.39 15.23 -1.43
N PRO A 337 -24.68 15.12 -1.08
CA PRO A 337 -25.48 16.27 -0.66
C PRO A 337 -25.17 16.76 0.76
N GLY A 338 -24.42 15.99 1.57
CA GLY A 338 -24.07 16.34 2.94
C GLY A 338 -22.98 17.40 3.02
N GLN A 339 -23.08 18.28 4.02
CA GLN A 339 -22.07 19.30 4.30
C GLN A 339 -21.77 19.40 5.81
N LYS A 340 -20.49 19.57 6.16
CA LYS A 340 -20.02 19.80 7.53
C LYS A 340 -19.21 21.08 7.57
N LYS A 341 -19.55 21.97 8.51
CA LYS A 341 -18.85 23.23 8.76
C LYS A 341 -17.87 23.05 9.92
N LEU A 342 -16.65 23.56 9.75
CA LEU A 342 -15.55 23.46 10.71
C LEU A 342 -14.83 24.81 10.86
N THR A 343 -14.16 24.96 12.00
CA THR A 343 -13.40 26.17 12.34
C THR A 343 -12.02 26.12 11.69
N ILE A 344 -11.56 27.25 11.16
CA ILE A 344 -10.19 27.39 10.64
C ILE A 344 -9.27 27.84 11.77
N ARG A 345 -8.15 27.13 11.96
CA ARG A 345 -7.09 27.57 12.88
C ARG A 345 -6.17 28.58 12.20
N PRO A 346 -5.75 29.66 12.90
CA PRO A 346 -4.76 30.60 12.37
C PRO A 346 -3.43 29.92 11.98
N SER A 347 -3.03 28.87 12.72
CA SER A 347 -1.80 28.12 12.49
C SER A 347 -1.77 27.40 11.14
N TRP A 348 -2.90 27.17 10.49
CA TRP A 348 -2.95 26.57 9.15
C TRP A 348 -2.48 27.52 8.04
N GLN A 349 -2.29 28.81 8.35
CA GLN A 349 -1.77 29.84 7.43
C GLN A 349 -2.50 29.88 6.06
N LEU A 350 -3.82 29.67 6.08
CA LEU A 350 -4.62 29.70 4.87
C LEU A 350 -4.83 31.12 4.36
N SER A 351 -4.71 31.33 3.05
CA SER A 351 -5.09 32.60 2.43
C SER A 351 -6.58 32.84 2.58
N LYS A 352 -6.98 34.11 2.72
CA LYS A 352 -8.41 34.48 2.77
C LYS A 352 -9.09 34.09 1.45
N PRO A 353 -10.22 33.37 1.48
CA PRO A 353 -10.92 33.00 0.25
C PRO A 353 -11.49 34.26 -0.42
N ASN A 354 -11.28 34.41 -1.73
CA ASN A 354 -11.85 35.51 -2.51
C ASN A 354 -13.26 35.21 -3.03
N HIS A 355 -13.72 33.97 -2.92
CA HIS A 355 -14.97 33.50 -3.51
C HIS A 355 -15.76 32.60 -2.57
N SER A 356 -17.07 32.55 -2.74
CA SER A 356 -17.92 31.55 -2.12
C SER A 356 -17.66 30.19 -2.75
N VAL A 357 -17.72 29.13 -1.94
CA VAL A 357 -17.65 27.76 -2.42
C VAL A 357 -19.00 27.38 -3.04
N SER A 358 -18.99 26.99 -4.32
CA SER A 358 -20.12 26.33 -4.98
C SER A 358 -19.84 24.83 -5.03
N TRP A 359 -20.75 24.01 -4.51
CA TRP A 359 -20.62 22.55 -4.51
C TRP A 359 -21.69 21.94 -5.41
N LYS A 360 -21.26 21.05 -6.31
CA LYS A 360 -22.11 20.36 -7.29
C LYS A 360 -21.86 18.85 -7.18
N PRO A 361 -22.57 18.14 -6.28
CA PRO A 361 -22.39 16.71 -6.14
C PRO A 361 -22.87 15.98 -7.38
N LEU A 362 -22.23 14.85 -7.68
CA LEU A 362 -22.71 13.90 -8.67
C LEU A 362 -23.93 13.16 -8.13
N ALA A 363 -24.82 12.76 -9.03
CA ALA A 363 -26.06 12.05 -8.68
C ALA A 363 -25.79 10.64 -8.13
N SER A 364 -24.84 9.91 -8.73
CA SER A 364 -24.42 8.58 -8.27
C SER A 364 -23.23 8.65 -7.33
N THR A 365 -23.14 7.73 -6.38
CA THR A 365 -22.00 7.56 -5.47
C THR A 365 -21.57 6.10 -5.40
N TRP A 366 -20.38 5.84 -4.86
CA TRP A 366 -19.92 4.46 -4.61
C TRP A 366 -20.87 3.66 -3.72
N ARG A 367 -21.72 4.35 -2.92
CA ARG A 367 -22.72 3.73 -2.04
C ARG A 367 -23.82 3.01 -2.83
N ASP A 368 -24.03 3.37 -4.08
CA ASP A 368 -25.06 2.78 -4.95
C ASP A 368 -24.69 1.35 -5.39
N GLY A 369 -23.45 0.92 -5.19
CA GLY A 369 -23.01 -0.45 -5.45
C GLY A 369 -23.56 -1.45 -4.44
N PHE A 370 -24.19 -0.99 -3.36
CA PHE A 370 -24.86 -1.83 -2.37
C PHE A 370 -26.38 -1.77 -2.62
N PRO A 371 -27.03 -2.88 -3.04
CA PRO A 371 -28.48 -2.89 -3.29
C PRO A 371 -29.34 -2.45 -2.09
N GLY A 372 -28.80 -2.60 -0.87
CA GLY A 372 -29.38 -2.09 0.36
C GLY A 372 -28.66 -0.84 0.87
N LYS A 373 -28.15 -0.91 2.10
CA LYS A 373 -27.28 0.13 2.66
C LYS A 373 -25.83 -0.33 2.60
N PRO A 374 -24.87 0.59 2.42
CA PRO A 374 -23.45 0.28 2.65
C PRO A 374 -23.24 -0.27 4.07
N PRO A 375 -22.21 -1.10 4.27
CA PRO A 375 -21.89 -1.60 5.60
C PRO A 375 -21.60 -0.46 6.58
N ILE A 376 -21.98 -0.65 7.84
CA ILE A 376 -21.66 0.28 8.92
C ILE A 376 -20.28 -0.10 9.47
N LEU A 377 -19.32 0.80 9.32
CA LEU A 377 -17.94 0.60 9.76
C LEU A 377 -17.55 1.68 10.77
N THR A 378 -16.71 1.30 11.72
CA THR A 378 -15.93 2.27 12.48
C THR A 378 -14.87 2.91 11.58
N PRO A 379 -14.42 4.14 11.87
CA PRO A 379 -13.34 4.76 11.12
C PRO A 379 -12.06 3.90 11.11
N GLN A 380 -11.74 3.25 12.24
CA GLN A 380 -10.59 2.36 12.34
C GLN A 380 -10.70 1.21 11.32
N GLU A 381 -11.84 0.54 11.22
CA GLU A 381 -12.07 -0.54 10.24
C GLU A 381 -11.95 -0.03 8.80
N ALA A 382 -12.52 1.13 8.51
CA ALA A 382 -12.50 1.72 7.17
C ALA A 382 -11.09 2.13 6.71
N PHE A 383 -10.31 2.79 7.57
CA PHE A 383 -8.93 3.15 7.24
C PHE A 383 -7.98 1.94 7.23
N SER A 384 -8.19 0.96 8.13
CA SER A 384 -7.26 -0.15 8.37
C SER A 384 -7.47 -1.39 7.50
N SER A 385 -8.34 -1.33 6.48
CA SER A 385 -8.60 -2.46 5.57
C SER A 385 -7.45 -2.69 4.59
N VAL A 386 -6.33 -3.18 5.11
CA VAL A 386 -5.12 -3.55 4.36
C VAL A 386 -4.68 -4.96 4.77
N LEU A 387 -3.75 -5.52 4.00
CA LEU A 387 -3.16 -6.83 4.25
C LEU A 387 -1.94 -6.69 5.16
N LEU A 388 -1.85 -7.54 6.19
CA LEU A 388 -0.76 -7.53 7.16
C LEU A 388 -0.16 -8.93 7.25
N TYR A 389 1.10 -9.06 6.87
CA TYR A 389 1.75 -10.37 6.78
C TYR A 389 2.55 -10.68 8.05
N PRO A 390 2.68 -11.96 8.42
CA PRO A 390 3.59 -12.36 9.49
C PRO A 390 5.05 -12.17 9.05
N ASP A 391 5.84 -11.48 9.85
CA ASP A 391 7.31 -11.40 9.70
C ASP A 391 8.05 -12.49 10.50
N LYS A 392 7.31 -13.22 11.34
CA LYS A 392 7.77 -14.40 12.08
C LYS A 392 7.32 -15.68 11.38
N PRO A 393 7.89 -16.85 11.75
CA PRO A 393 7.40 -18.14 11.28
C PRO A 393 5.97 -18.41 11.76
N GLU A 394 4.99 -18.03 10.94
CA GLU A 394 3.56 -18.21 11.18
C GLU A 394 2.81 -18.43 9.85
N MET A 395 1.66 -19.09 9.93
CA MET A 395 0.76 -19.24 8.80
C MET A 395 0.21 -17.86 8.36
N ILE A 396 0.21 -17.61 7.07
CA ILE A 396 -0.42 -16.43 6.48
C ILE A 396 -1.94 -16.55 6.61
N GLY A 397 -2.58 -15.45 7.01
CA GLY A 397 -4.04 -15.39 7.17
C GLY A 397 -4.80 -15.63 5.87
N GLU A 398 -6.10 -15.94 6.01
CA GLU A 398 -6.98 -16.21 4.87
C GLU A 398 -7.02 -15.04 3.88
N LYS A 399 -7.30 -13.83 4.38
CA LYS A 399 -7.36 -12.62 3.54
C LYS A 399 -6.01 -12.32 2.89
N GLU A 400 -4.91 -12.45 3.63
CA GLU A 400 -3.55 -12.22 3.11
C GLU A 400 -3.13 -13.25 2.05
N SER A 401 -3.75 -14.43 2.03
CA SER A 401 -3.45 -15.49 1.07
C SER A 401 -4.10 -15.25 -0.30
N GLN A 402 -5.18 -14.48 -0.36
CA GLN A 402 -5.97 -14.30 -1.58
C GLN A 402 -5.21 -13.69 -2.75
N PRO A 403 -4.40 -12.62 -2.60
CA PRO A 403 -3.67 -12.04 -3.74
C PRO A 403 -2.80 -13.06 -4.46
N PHE A 404 -2.12 -13.97 -3.73
CA PHE A 404 -1.28 -14.98 -4.37
C PHE A 404 -2.07 -15.88 -5.31
N VAL A 405 -3.31 -16.20 -4.96
CA VAL A 405 -4.18 -17.06 -5.77
C VAL A 405 -4.78 -16.30 -6.95
N PHE A 406 -5.33 -15.11 -6.71
CA PHE A 406 -6.05 -14.38 -7.77
C PHE A 406 -5.11 -13.72 -8.77
N ASP A 407 -3.92 -13.27 -8.35
CA ASP A 407 -2.87 -12.82 -9.27
C ASP A 407 -2.37 -14.00 -10.12
N PHE A 408 -2.26 -15.19 -9.54
CA PHE A 408 -1.87 -16.39 -10.30
C PHE A 408 -2.91 -16.76 -11.36
N PHE A 409 -4.20 -16.64 -11.05
CA PHE A 409 -5.24 -16.83 -12.06
C PHE A 409 -5.16 -15.79 -13.18
N ASP A 410 -4.90 -14.52 -12.84
CA ASP A 410 -4.75 -13.46 -13.84
C ASP A 410 -3.57 -13.74 -14.79
N ASP A 411 -2.39 -14.04 -14.23
CA ASP A 411 -1.19 -14.47 -14.98
C ASP A 411 -1.50 -15.67 -15.89
N PHE A 412 -2.18 -16.69 -15.35
CA PHE A 412 -2.57 -17.87 -16.12
C PHE A 412 -3.46 -17.52 -17.32
N PHE A 413 -4.40 -16.60 -17.17
CA PHE A 413 -5.29 -16.20 -18.28
C PHE A 413 -4.60 -15.33 -19.32
N GLU A 414 -3.62 -14.52 -18.94
CA GLU A 414 -2.80 -13.78 -19.90
C GLU A 414 -2.01 -14.73 -20.81
N GLU A 415 -1.53 -15.85 -20.27
CA GLU A 415 -0.80 -16.87 -21.02
C GLU A 415 -1.71 -17.76 -21.88
N HIS A 416 -3.00 -17.88 -21.55
CA HIS A 416 -3.95 -18.78 -22.23
C HIS A 416 -5.09 -18.02 -22.93
N GLN A 417 -4.88 -17.65 -24.19
CA GLN A 417 -5.78 -16.79 -24.97
C GLN A 417 -7.25 -17.27 -25.04
N ASP A 418 -7.52 -18.57 -25.03
CA ASP A 418 -8.89 -19.08 -25.08
C ASP A 418 -9.67 -18.74 -23.81
N PHE A 419 -9.04 -18.86 -22.64
CA PHE A 419 -9.65 -18.47 -21.36
C PHE A 419 -9.77 -16.96 -21.23
N PHE A 420 -8.79 -16.20 -21.72
CA PHE A 420 -8.89 -14.75 -21.81
C PHE A 420 -10.14 -14.31 -22.59
N ARG A 421 -10.39 -14.94 -23.75
CA ARG A 421 -11.59 -14.67 -24.56
C ARG A 421 -12.88 -15.10 -23.85
N LEU A 422 -12.90 -16.25 -23.19
CA LEU A 422 -14.07 -16.69 -22.43
C LEU A 422 -14.40 -15.69 -21.31
N ARG A 423 -13.40 -15.29 -20.53
CA ARG A 423 -13.53 -14.28 -19.47
C ARG A 423 -14.04 -12.96 -20.03
N SER A 424 -13.52 -12.50 -21.17
CA SER A 424 -13.93 -11.23 -21.78
C SER A 424 -15.34 -11.25 -22.36
N HIS A 425 -15.91 -12.43 -22.67
CA HIS A 425 -17.26 -12.57 -23.21
C HIS A 425 -18.31 -12.99 -22.15
N ALA A 426 -17.86 -13.34 -20.94
CA ALA A 426 -18.74 -13.68 -19.83
C ALA A 426 -19.68 -12.50 -19.55
N LYS A 427 -21.01 -12.69 -19.57
CA LYS A 427 -21.97 -11.62 -19.29
C LYS A 427 -22.27 -11.52 -17.81
N ARG A 428 -22.34 -12.66 -17.12
CA ARG A 428 -22.65 -12.74 -15.69
C ARG A 428 -21.45 -13.29 -14.95
N VAL A 429 -20.86 -12.47 -14.09
CA VAL A 429 -19.66 -12.81 -13.31
C VAL A 429 -20.00 -12.83 -11.83
N LEU A 430 -19.70 -13.94 -11.15
CA LEU A 430 -19.78 -14.04 -9.69
C LEU A 430 -18.38 -13.98 -9.10
N LEU A 431 -18.21 -13.16 -8.05
CA LEU A 431 -17.02 -13.13 -7.22
C LEU A 431 -17.45 -13.43 -5.79
N SER A 432 -17.05 -14.57 -5.25
CA SER A 432 -17.42 -15.01 -3.90
C SER A 432 -16.20 -15.14 -3.00
N HIS A 433 -16.21 -14.37 -1.89
CA HIS A 433 -15.13 -14.34 -0.90
C HIS A 433 -13.76 -13.94 -1.48
N CYS A 434 -13.73 -13.11 -2.51
CA CYS A 434 -12.50 -12.71 -3.20
C CYS A 434 -12.01 -11.31 -2.77
N GLU A 435 -12.42 -10.80 -1.62
CA GLU A 435 -12.30 -9.38 -1.31
C GLU A 435 -10.87 -8.89 -1.11
N ALA A 436 -9.89 -9.73 -0.81
CA ALA A 436 -8.50 -9.28 -0.72
C ALA A 436 -7.76 -9.34 -2.08
N GLY A 437 -8.26 -10.09 -3.06
CA GLY A 437 -7.71 -10.18 -4.42
C GLY A 437 -8.63 -9.65 -5.53
N LEU A 438 -9.71 -8.94 -5.18
CA LEU A 438 -10.78 -8.57 -6.11
C LEU A 438 -10.28 -7.80 -7.34
N SER A 439 -9.24 -6.98 -7.20
CA SER A 439 -8.70 -6.17 -8.29
C SER A 439 -8.28 -7.00 -9.49
N SER A 440 -7.69 -8.18 -9.26
CA SER A 440 -7.18 -9.09 -10.30
C SER A 440 -8.34 -9.84 -10.98
N CYS A 441 -9.50 -9.93 -10.32
CA CYS A 441 -10.69 -10.58 -10.85
C CYS A 441 -11.55 -9.65 -11.72
N LEU A 442 -11.56 -8.34 -11.47
CA LEU A 442 -12.47 -7.38 -12.11
C LEU A 442 -12.12 -7.08 -13.56
N GLN A 443 -13.14 -6.95 -14.41
CA GLN A 443 -13.03 -6.41 -15.76
C GLN A 443 -14.01 -5.25 -15.95
N PHE A 444 -13.56 -4.14 -16.53
CA PHE A 444 -14.38 -2.95 -16.75
C PHE A 444 -14.97 -2.95 -18.15
N GLN A 445 -16.05 -3.71 -18.33
CA GLN A 445 -16.78 -3.81 -19.60
C GLN A 445 -18.26 -3.42 -19.45
N GLU A 446 -18.83 -2.83 -20.50
CA GLU A 446 -20.20 -2.29 -20.50
C GLU A 446 -21.27 -3.36 -20.25
N THR A 447 -21.10 -4.55 -20.80
CA THR A 447 -22.13 -5.59 -20.85
C THR A 447 -22.03 -6.60 -19.70
N GLN A 448 -20.98 -6.52 -18.88
CA GLN A 448 -20.73 -7.48 -17.80
C GLN A 448 -21.42 -7.06 -16.51
N ILE A 449 -22.23 -7.97 -15.96
CA ILE A 449 -22.89 -7.82 -14.67
C ILE A 449 -22.10 -8.63 -13.64
N HIS A 450 -21.63 -7.93 -12.60
CA HIS A 450 -20.83 -8.46 -11.52
C HIS A 450 -21.66 -8.57 -10.24
N THR A 451 -21.82 -9.79 -9.74
CA THR A 451 -22.30 -10.06 -8.39
C THR A 451 -21.10 -10.33 -7.50
N ILE A 452 -20.88 -9.50 -6.48
CA ILE A 452 -19.74 -9.59 -5.58
C ILE A 452 -20.26 -9.91 -4.18
N TRP A 453 -19.99 -11.12 -3.71
CA TRP A 453 -20.30 -11.54 -2.35
C TRP A 453 -19.15 -11.27 -1.41
N TYR A 454 -19.46 -10.68 -0.25
CA TYR A 454 -18.48 -10.35 0.76
C TYR A 454 -18.85 -10.82 2.17
N THR A 455 -17.83 -11.15 2.92
CA THR A 455 -17.81 -11.41 4.36
C THR A 455 -17.03 -10.32 5.10
N TRP A 456 -16.09 -9.63 4.43
CA TRP A 456 -15.31 -8.53 5.01
C TRP A 456 -15.82 -7.16 4.54
N PRO A 457 -16.76 -6.52 5.28
CA PRO A 457 -17.42 -5.28 4.85
C PRO A 457 -16.44 -4.13 4.57
N GLN A 458 -15.33 -4.06 5.30
CA GLN A 458 -14.30 -3.04 5.14
C GLN A 458 -13.56 -3.14 3.80
N PHE A 459 -13.41 -4.34 3.22
CA PHE A 459 -12.87 -4.51 1.88
C PHE A 459 -13.94 -4.23 0.82
N ALA A 460 -15.18 -4.68 1.04
CA ALA A 460 -16.29 -4.38 0.13
C ALA A 460 -16.48 -2.86 -0.06
N GLN A 461 -16.42 -2.07 1.02
CA GLN A 461 -16.46 -0.61 0.94
C GLN A 461 -15.31 -0.06 0.07
N LYS A 462 -14.07 -0.49 0.31
CA LYS A 462 -12.91 -0.05 -0.49
C LYS A 462 -13.05 -0.40 -1.96
N HIS A 463 -13.61 -1.56 -2.28
CA HIS A 463 -13.84 -1.98 -3.67
C HIS A 463 -14.92 -1.17 -4.35
N ALA A 464 -16.03 -0.90 -3.67
CA ALA A 464 -17.06 -0.01 -4.21
C ALA A 464 -16.48 1.39 -4.54
N GLN A 465 -15.66 1.94 -3.64
CA GLN A 465 -14.94 3.21 -3.86
C GLN A 465 -13.96 3.12 -5.04
N PHE A 466 -13.18 2.04 -5.12
CA PHE A 466 -12.22 1.81 -6.20
C PHE A 466 -12.90 1.70 -7.58
N ILE A 467 -13.94 0.86 -7.70
CA ILE A 467 -14.70 0.66 -8.94
C ILE A 467 -15.31 1.98 -9.39
N TRP A 468 -15.99 2.69 -8.48
CA TRP A 468 -16.62 3.97 -8.79
C TRP A 468 -15.60 5.01 -9.29
N ASN A 469 -14.46 5.17 -8.59
CA ASN A 469 -13.40 6.10 -8.99
C ASN A 469 -12.72 5.69 -10.30
N ARG A 470 -12.60 4.39 -10.57
CA ARG A 470 -12.04 3.90 -11.84
C ARG A 470 -12.98 4.24 -12.99
N LEU A 471 -14.28 3.96 -12.84
CA LEU A 471 -15.30 4.31 -13.84
C LEU A 471 -15.45 5.82 -14.03
N ALA A 472 -15.35 6.62 -12.97
CA ALA A 472 -15.33 8.09 -13.06
C ALA A 472 -14.18 8.61 -13.92
N ARG A 473 -12.96 8.08 -13.71
CA ARG A 473 -11.78 8.46 -14.50
C ARG A 473 -11.86 8.02 -15.96
N MET A 474 -12.60 6.95 -16.24
CA MET A 474 -12.83 6.45 -17.60
C MET A 474 -14.00 7.15 -18.30
N ASP A 475 -14.71 8.06 -17.62
CA ASP A 475 -15.97 8.64 -18.08
C ASP A 475 -17.02 7.56 -18.42
N ARG A 476 -17.17 6.58 -17.51
CA ARG A 476 -18.04 5.40 -17.63
C ARG A 476 -18.86 5.13 -16.37
N LEU A 477 -19.20 6.17 -15.60
CA LEU A 477 -19.99 6.00 -14.35
C LEU A 477 -21.34 5.31 -14.55
N ALA A 478 -21.94 5.42 -15.74
CA ALA A 478 -23.18 4.71 -16.08
C ALA A 478 -23.06 3.18 -15.96
N TRP A 479 -21.85 2.62 -16.04
CA TRP A 479 -21.62 1.18 -15.89
C TRP A 479 -21.61 0.73 -14.43
N PHE A 480 -21.60 1.65 -13.46
CA PHE A 480 -21.47 1.29 -12.05
C PHE A 480 -22.65 0.45 -11.53
N SER A 481 -23.85 0.62 -12.10
CA SER A 481 -25.03 -0.19 -11.77
C SER A 481 -24.86 -1.68 -12.07
N ASN A 482 -23.86 -2.05 -12.88
CA ASN A 482 -23.55 -3.44 -13.19
C ASN A 482 -22.75 -4.14 -12.09
N TYR A 483 -22.34 -3.44 -11.03
CA TYR A 483 -21.54 -3.99 -9.93
C TYR A 483 -22.37 -3.96 -8.65
N GLN A 484 -22.73 -5.13 -8.14
CA GLN A 484 -23.52 -5.26 -6.92
C GLN A 484 -22.72 -5.99 -5.84
N LEU A 485 -22.50 -5.32 -4.71
CA LEU A 485 -21.83 -5.84 -3.54
C LEU A 485 -22.88 -6.28 -2.51
N ILE A 486 -22.91 -7.57 -2.20
CA ILE A 486 -23.94 -8.21 -1.37
C ILE A 486 -23.24 -8.96 -0.22
N PRO A 487 -23.64 -8.72 1.04
CA PRO A 487 -23.13 -9.51 2.16
C PRO A 487 -23.58 -10.96 2.00
N ILE A 488 -22.68 -11.91 2.19
CA ILE A 488 -23.06 -13.32 2.08
C ILE A 488 -23.87 -13.76 3.30
N GLU A 489 -24.98 -14.47 3.04
CA GLU A 489 -25.75 -15.19 4.06
C GLU A 489 -25.65 -16.69 3.82
N PRO A 490 -25.61 -17.56 4.86
CA PRO A 490 -25.48 -19.01 4.68
C PRO A 490 -26.53 -19.65 3.77
N THR A 491 -27.73 -19.06 3.70
CA THR A 491 -28.84 -19.49 2.85
C THR A 491 -28.62 -19.22 1.36
N MET A 492 -27.67 -18.36 0.99
CA MET A 492 -27.42 -17.97 -0.40
C MET A 492 -26.83 -19.10 -1.24
N LEU A 493 -26.19 -20.11 -0.62
CA LEU A 493 -25.66 -21.28 -1.34
C LEU A 493 -26.75 -22.14 -1.99
N GLU A 494 -27.98 -22.03 -1.51
CA GLU A 494 -29.10 -22.92 -1.88
C GLU A 494 -30.24 -22.17 -2.59
N SER A 495 -30.19 -20.83 -2.65
CA SER A 495 -31.35 -19.99 -3.00
C SER A 495 -31.13 -19.01 -4.14
N LEU A 496 -29.98 -19.07 -4.81
CA LEU A 496 -29.74 -18.20 -5.96
C LEU A 496 -30.63 -18.59 -7.16
N PRO A 497 -31.34 -17.65 -7.80
CA PRO A 497 -32.12 -17.94 -9.00
C PRO A 497 -31.26 -18.01 -10.27
N ASP A 498 -30.01 -17.55 -10.20
CA ASP A 498 -29.23 -17.19 -11.37
C ASP A 498 -28.08 -18.15 -11.67
N THR A 499 -27.72 -18.24 -12.95
CA THR A 499 -26.52 -18.92 -13.45
C THR A 499 -25.49 -17.90 -13.92
N TYR A 500 -24.22 -18.27 -13.90
CA TYR A 500 -23.08 -17.41 -14.19
C TYR A 500 -22.21 -17.98 -15.30
N ASP A 501 -21.68 -17.09 -16.13
CA ASP A 501 -20.77 -17.41 -17.22
C ASP A 501 -19.31 -17.50 -16.75
N TRP A 502 -19.04 -16.90 -15.58
CA TRP A 502 -17.73 -16.93 -14.95
C TRP A 502 -17.87 -16.83 -13.42
N ILE A 503 -17.16 -17.68 -12.69
CA ILE A 503 -17.16 -17.67 -11.22
C ILE A 503 -15.73 -17.60 -10.69
N TYR A 504 -15.46 -16.64 -9.80
CA TYR A 504 -14.34 -16.70 -8.86
C TYR A 504 -14.90 -17.11 -7.50
N LEU A 505 -14.38 -18.18 -6.91
CA LEU A 505 -14.84 -18.73 -5.64
C LEU A 505 -13.67 -19.00 -4.71
N TRP A 506 -13.70 -18.41 -3.53
CA TRP A 506 -12.85 -18.77 -2.41
C TRP A 506 -13.67 -19.48 -1.33
N ILE A 507 -13.29 -20.70 -0.98
CA ILE A 507 -13.89 -21.43 0.16
C ILE A 507 -13.18 -20.96 1.44
N PRO A 508 -13.92 -20.48 2.47
CA PRO A 508 -13.34 -20.05 3.73
C PRO A 508 -12.53 -21.15 4.42
N PHE A 509 -11.44 -20.80 5.12
CA PHE A 509 -10.62 -21.77 5.85
C PHE A 509 -11.41 -22.47 6.95
N SER A 510 -12.42 -21.82 7.52
CA SER A 510 -13.33 -22.41 8.50
C SER A 510 -14.11 -23.61 7.97
N ASP A 511 -14.29 -23.72 6.65
CA ASP A 511 -15.07 -24.78 6.01
C ASP A 511 -14.22 -26.01 5.67
N TYR A 512 -12.89 -25.91 5.71
CA TYR A 512 -11.99 -26.95 5.22
C TYR A 512 -12.13 -28.27 5.97
N SER A 513 -12.41 -28.20 7.27
CA SER A 513 -12.63 -29.38 8.12
C SER A 513 -14.06 -29.89 8.10
N ASN A 514 -14.97 -29.30 7.30
CA ASN A 514 -16.39 -29.65 7.28
C ASN A 514 -16.79 -30.26 5.93
N PRO A 515 -16.82 -31.60 5.80
CA PRO A 515 -17.18 -32.29 4.55
C PRO A 515 -18.56 -31.90 4.02
N SER A 516 -19.54 -31.62 4.90
CA SER A 516 -20.88 -31.20 4.48
C SER A 516 -20.88 -29.82 3.82
N MET A 517 -20.04 -28.90 4.30
CA MET A 517 -19.85 -27.59 3.68
C MET A 517 -19.15 -27.70 2.32
N ILE A 518 -18.10 -28.50 2.24
CA ILE A 518 -17.39 -28.76 0.99
C ILE A 518 -18.33 -29.38 -0.06
N GLY A 519 -19.21 -30.30 0.38
CA GLY A 519 -20.30 -30.85 -0.43
C GLY A 519 -21.21 -29.77 -1.00
N ARG A 520 -21.67 -28.85 -0.14
CA ARG A 520 -22.53 -27.73 -0.54
C ARG A 520 -21.86 -26.77 -1.53
N TRP A 521 -20.57 -26.51 -1.39
CA TRP A 521 -19.82 -25.71 -2.36
C TRP A 521 -19.71 -26.39 -3.74
N GLY A 522 -19.52 -27.71 -3.78
CA GLY A 522 -19.57 -28.48 -5.03
C GLY A 522 -20.94 -28.40 -5.71
N ASN A 523 -22.02 -28.61 -4.95
CA ASN A 523 -23.39 -28.50 -5.43
C ASN A 523 -23.72 -27.08 -5.92
N PHE A 524 -23.23 -26.06 -5.21
CA PHE A 524 -23.37 -24.67 -5.60
C PHE A 524 -22.79 -24.42 -7.01
N LEU A 525 -21.54 -24.84 -7.24
CA LEU A 525 -20.93 -24.72 -8.57
C LEU A 525 -21.75 -25.48 -9.62
N LYS A 526 -22.26 -26.67 -9.29
CA LYS A 526 -23.06 -27.47 -10.22
C LYS A 526 -24.37 -26.80 -10.63
N ALA A 527 -25.03 -26.14 -9.67
CA ALA A 527 -26.30 -25.46 -9.89
C ALA A 527 -26.12 -24.12 -10.62
N HIS A 528 -25.01 -23.40 -10.38
CA HIS A 528 -24.87 -21.99 -10.77
C HIS A 528 -23.85 -21.73 -11.88
N LEU A 529 -22.95 -22.65 -12.20
CA LEU A 529 -22.04 -22.47 -13.34
C LEU A 529 -22.74 -22.89 -14.64
N SER A 530 -22.94 -21.95 -15.57
CA SER A 530 -23.56 -22.23 -16.87
C SER A 530 -22.77 -23.28 -17.67
N ARG A 531 -23.45 -23.97 -18.59
CA ARG A 531 -22.79 -24.90 -19.51
C ARG A 531 -21.89 -24.13 -20.49
N GLY A 532 -20.69 -24.63 -20.73
CA GLY A 532 -19.63 -24.00 -21.51
C GLY A 532 -18.79 -22.97 -20.73
N SER A 533 -19.07 -22.78 -19.44
CA SER A 533 -18.49 -21.72 -18.61
C SER A 533 -17.36 -22.21 -17.72
N VAL A 534 -16.62 -21.26 -17.15
CA VAL A 534 -15.40 -21.49 -16.37
C VAL A 534 -15.58 -21.01 -14.93
N ALA A 535 -15.04 -21.76 -13.97
CA ALA A 535 -14.86 -21.29 -12.60
C ALA A 535 -13.41 -21.41 -12.14
N CYS A 536 -12.96 -20.42 -11.36
CA CYS A 536 -11.67 -20.34 -10.70
C CYS A 536 -11.93 -20.51 -9.21
N VAL A 537 -11.46 -21.61 -8.63
CA VAL A 537 -11.85 -22.04 -7.29
C VAL A 537 -10.62 -22.19 -6.42
N ALA A 538 -10.65 -21.68 -5.19
CA ALA A 538 -9.65 -21.87 -4.16
C ALA A 538 -10.30 -22.54 -2.94
N GLY A 539 -9.70 -23.59 -2.39
CA GLY A 539 -10.32 -24.41 -1.35
C GLY A 539 -9.47 -25.58 -0.87
N PRO A 540 -10.03 -26.48 -0.03
CA PRO A 540 -9.30 -27.61 0.53
C PRO A 540 -9.09 -28.69 -0.52
N SER A 541 -7.93 -29.36 -0.51
CA SER A 541 -7.54 -30.42 -1.47
C SER A 541 -8.65 -31.44 -1.82
N VAL A 542 -9.43 -31.86 -0.82
CA VAL A 542 -10.57 -32.81 -0.95
C VAL A 542 -11.69 -32.32 -1.88
N LEU A 543 -11.77 -31.01 -2.16
CA LEU A 543 -12.73 -30.45 -3.10
C LEU A 543 -12.51 -30.97 -4.53
N GLY A 544 -11.26 -31.26 -4.92
CA GLY A 544 -10.94 -31.73 -6.27
C GLY A 544 -11.70 -33.00 -6.66
N GLU A 545 -11.80 -33.97 -5.76
CA GLU A 545 -12.59 -35.19 -5.98
C GLU A 545 -14.09 -34.89 -6.09
N ASN A 546 -14.58 -33.92 -5.30
CA ASN A 546 -15.99 -33.52 -5.35
C ASN A 546 -16.32 -32.88 -6.70
N LEU A 547 -15.47 -31.98 -7.20
CA LEU A 547 -15.65 -31.34 -8.50
C LEU A 547 -15.70 -32.37 -9.65
N GLN A 548 -14.85 -33.40 -9.60
CA GLN A 548 -14.88 -34.49 -10.59
C GLN A 548 -16.15 -35.33 -10.47
N LYS A 549 -16.62 -35.64 -9.26
CA LYS A 549 -17.87 -36.38 -9.01
C LYS A 549 -19.09 -35.62 -9.55
N GLU A 550 -19.10 -34.29 -9.44
CA GLU A 550 -20.12 -33.41 -10.01
C GLU A 550 -20.01 -33.25 -11.54
N GLY A 551 -19.01 -33.87 -12.17
CA GLY A 551 -18.86 -33.95 -13.62
C GLY A 551 -18.15 -32.75 -14.26
N PHE A 552 -17.43 -31.94 -13.47
CA PHE A 552 -16.61 -30.87 -14.03
C PHE A 552 -15.32 -31.39 -14.66
N GLN A 553 -14.91 -30.76 -15.76
CA GLN A 553 -13.56 -30.94 -16.30
C GLN A 553 -12.58 -30.06 -15.53
N ILE A 554 -11.57 -30.67 -14.90
CA ILE A 554 -10.46 -29.94 -14.29
C ILE A 554 -9.44 -29.59 -15.38
N VAL A 555 -9.25 -28.30 -15.62
CA VAL A 555 -8.26 -27.75 -16.56
C VAL A 555 -6.92 -27.56 -15.85
N LEU A 556 -6.97 -27.04 -14.64
CA LEU A 556 -5.80 -26.76 -13.80
C LEU A 556 -6.09 -27.20 -12.37
N ALA A 557 -5.07 -27.76 -11.71
CA ALA A 557 -5.06 -27.99 -10.28
C ALA A 557 -3.64 -27.75 -9.75
N ALA A 558 -3.50 -26.97 -8.69
CA ALA A 558 -2.20 -26.72 -8.05
C ALA A 558 -2.34 -26.51 -6.54
N ALA A 559 -1.34 -26.94 -5.79
CA ALA A 559 -1.23 -26.62 -4.37
C ALA A 559 -0.74 -25.17 -4.21
N GLY A 560 -1.21 -24.47 -3.17
CA GLY A 560 -0.92 -23.05 -3.00
C GLY A 560 0.58 -22.74 -2.86
N ASP A 561 1.35 -23.63 -2.22
CA ASP A 561 2.79 -23.49 -2.04
C ASP A 561 3.61 -23.68 -3.34
N SER A 562 2.99 -24.29 -4.35
CA SER A 562 3.58 -24.51 -5.67
C SER A 562 3.45 -23.31 -6.62
N MET A 563 2.58 -22.34 -6.28
CA MET A 563 2.28 -21.19 -7.13
C MET A 563 3.48 -20.24 -7.29
N PRO A 564 3.83 -19.81 -8.51
CA PRO A 564 4.89 -18.82 -8.76
C PRO A 564 4.73 -17.52 -7.97
N THR A 565 3.52 -17.00 -7.88
CA THR A 565 3.16 -15.77 -7.13
C THR A 565 3.55 -15.87 -5.66
N PHE A 566 3.27 -16.99 -5.00
CA PHE A 566 3.68 -17.22 -3.61
C PHE A 566 5.19 -17.44 -3.47
N ARG A 567 5.83 -18.13 -4.43
CA ARG A 567 7.30 -18.30 -4.43
C ARG A 567 8.03 -16.95 -4.52
N ILE A 568 7.52 -16.02 -5.33
CA ILE A 568 8.05 -14.64 -5.39
C ILE A 568 7.86 -13.95 -4.04
N HIS A 569 6.69 -14.05 -3.41
CA HIS A 569 6.47 -13.48 -2.09
C HIS A 569 7.44 -14.00 -1.03
N ARG A 570 7.79 -15.30 -1.07
CA ARG A 570 8.79 -15.89 -0.16
C ARG A 570 10.20 -15.31 -0.30
N THR A 571 10.51 -14.60 -1.38
CA THR A 571 11.76 -13.84 -1.48
C THR A 571 11.76 -12.61 -0.56
N ILE A 572 10.58 -12.08 -0.23
CA ILE A 572 10.39 -10.93 0.66
C ILE A 572 10.16 -11.42 2.11
N LEU A 573 9.25 -12.36 2.30
CA LEU A 573 8.90 -12.94 3.60
C LEU A 573 9.09 -14.47 3.58
N PRO A 574 10.32 -14.96 3.83
CA PRO A 574 10.64 -16.38 3.66
C PRO A 574 10.00 -17.29 4.74
N ASN A 575 9.59 -16.71 5.87
CA ASN A 575 9.15 -17.45 7.05
C ASN A 575 7.65 -17.74 7.10
N GLY A 576 6.84 -17.03 6.30
CA GLY A 576 5.41 -17.28 6.21
C GLY A 576 5.08 -18.49 5.35
N TRP A 577 4.05 -19.26 5.73
CA TRP A 577 3.51 -20.35 4.90
C TRP A 577 2.01 -20.20 4.68
N LEU A 578 1.51 -20.64 3.54
CA LEU A 578 0.07 -20.71 3.27
C LEU A 578 -0.58 -21.86 4.04
N ASN A 579 -1.90 -21.84 4.18
CA ASN A 579 -2.64 -23.00 4.67
C ASN A 579 -2.24 -24.26 3.86
N PRO A 580 -1.75 -25.35 4.50
CA PRO A 580 -1.27 -26.54 3.79
C PRO A 580 -2.32 -27.23 2.92
N ASP A 581 -3.60 -27.07 3.25
CA ASP A 581 -4.71 -27.62 2.49
C ASP A 581 -5.20 -26.70 1.37
N LEU A 582 -4.64 -25.49 1.22
CA LEU A 582 -5.02 -24.56 0.16
C LEU A 582 -4.59 -25.10 -1.20
N TRP A 583 -5.60 -25.37 -2.02
CA TRP A 583 -5.48 -25.77 -3.42
C TRP A 583 -6.31 -24.84 -4.29
N ILE A 584 -5.93 -24.78 -5.56
CA ILE A 584 -6.62 -23.99 -6.57
C ILE A 584 -6.98 -24.84 -7.77
N TRP A 585 -8.10 -24.52 -8.42
CA TRP A 585 -8.59 -25.18 -9.62
C TRP A 585 -9.12 -24.18 -10.64
N VAL A 586 -8.89 -24.49 -11.91
CA VAL A 586 -9.69 -23.95 -13.03
C VAL A 586 -10.53 -25.10 -13.55
N ILE A 587 -11.85 -24.92 -13.54
CA ILE A 587 -12.81 -25.95 -13.97
C ILE A 587 -13.73 -25.46 -15.09
N GLN A 588 -14.18 -26.39 -15.92
CA GLN A 588 -15.15 -26.16 -17.00
C GLN A 588 -16.38 -27.06 -16.82
N ASN A 589 -17.56 -26.48 -17.08
CA ASN A 589 -18.82 -27.24 -17.15
C ASN A 589 -19.15 -27.56 -18.62
N LEU A 590 -19.01 -28.82 -19.04
CA LEU A 590 -19.16 -29.24 -20.45
C LEU A 590 -20.61 -29.47 -20.92
#